data_AF-A0A258KQ30-F1
#
_entry.id   AF-A0A258KQ30-F1
#
_cell.length_a   1.000
_cell.length_b   1.000
_cell.length_c   1.000
_cell.angle_alpha   90.00
_cell.angle_beta   90.00
_cell.angle_gamma   90.00
#
_symmetry.space_group_name_H-M   'P 1'
#
loop_
_entity.id
_entity.type
_entity.pdbx_description
1 polymer ?
#
loop_
_entity_poly.entity_id
_entity_poly.type
_entity_poly.pdbx_seq_one_letter_code
_entity_poly.pdbx_strand_id
1 'polypeptide(L)'
;MKKRLIAILKYLFFLGIGVFLVWWSLHQIPADKWGEFKKALQTAKFGLLAPVFLILSLSHVLRALRWRILMEPMGYHPGFANSFFAVMIGYLANLAVPRLGEVLKCTILAKYEKVPAEKLVGTIVAER
;
A
#
# COMPACT_ATOMS: atom_id res chain seq x y z
N MET A 1 9.14 26.66 6.54
CA MET A 1 9.55 25.95 7.78
C MET A 1 8.36 25.42 8.59
N LYS A 2 7.34 26.23 8.92
CA LYS A 2 6.13 25.78 9.65
C LYS A 2 5.42 24.54 9.06
N LYS A 3 5.30 24.45 7.71
CA LYS A 3 4.65 23.28 7.05
C LYS A 3 5.37 21.95 7.28
N ARG A 4 6.72 21.94 7.31
CA ARG A 4 7.50 20.73 7.59
C ARG A 4 7.38 20.32 9.06
N LEU A 5 7.39 21.29 9.98
CA LEU A 5 7.21 21.04 11.41
C LEU A 5 5.83 20.42 11.71
N ILE A 6 4.77 20.98 11.11
CA ILE A 6 3.40 20.43 11.25
C ILE A 6 3.31 19.01 10.69
N ALA A 7 3.97 18.73 9.56
CA ALA A 7 4.00 17.38 8.99
C ALA A 7 4.72 16.39 9.92
N ILE A 8 5.89 16.77 10.46
CA ILE A 8 6.65 15.94 11.41
C ILE A 8 5.83 15.67 12.68
N LEU A 9 5.21 16.70 13.25
CA LEU A 9 4.36 16.58 14.43
C LEU A 9 3.16 15.65 14.17
N LYS A 10 2.53 15.77 12.99
CA LYS A 10 1.43 14.89 12.57
C LYS A 10 1.91 13.43 12.49
N TYR A 11 3.07 13.18 11.87
CA TYR A 11 3.62 11.83 11.79
C TYR A 11 3.97 11.26 13.17
N LEU A 12 4.60 12.05 14.04
CA LEU A 12 4.88 11.67 15.43
C LEU A 12 3.60 11.37 16.21
N PHE A 13 2.56 12.16 16.03
CA PHE A 13 1.27 11.95 16.68
C PHE A 13 0.61 10.62 16.25
N PHE A 14 0.53 10.35 14.94
CA PHE A 14 -0.02 9.08 14.44
C PHE A 14 0.85 7.88 14.83
N LEU A 15 2.18 8.01 14.80
CA LEU A 15 3.10 6.98 15.27
C LEU A 15 2.92 6.72 16.77
N GLY A 16 2.81 7.78 17.57
CA GLY A 16 2.57 7.70 19.01
C GLY A 16 1.25 7.01 19.34
N ILE A 17 0.18 7.33 18.60
CA ILE A 17 -1.10 6.60 18.71
C ILE A 17 -0.92 5.13 18.35
N GLY A 18 -0.21 4.82 17.26
CA GLY A 18 0.04 3.43 16.85
C GLY A 18 0.77 2.63 17.94
N VAL A 19 1.85 3.19 18.50
CA VAL A 19 2.59 2.57 19.61
C VAL A 19 1.71 2.43 20.85
N PHE A 20 0.94 3.47 21.19
CA PHE A 20 0.01 3.44 22.32
C PHE A 20 -1.04 2.34 22.16
N LEU A 21 -1.64 2.20 20.97
CA LEU A 21 -2.65 1.16 20.70
C LEU A 21 -2.04 -0.25 20.76
N VAL A 22 -0.82 -0.45 20.25
CA VAL A 22 -0.12 -1.74 20.35
C VAL A 22 0.19 -2.06 21.81
N TRP A 23 0.73 -1.10 22.56
CA TRP A 23 1.00 -1.28 23.99
C TRP A 23 -0.28 -1.58 24.77
N TRP A 24 -1.34 -0.81 24.53
CA TRP A 24 -2.65 -1.01 25.14
C TRP A 24 -3.23 -2.38 24.83
N SER A 25 -3.13 -2.83 23.57
CA SER A 25 -3.58 -4.16 23.15
C SER A 25 -2.79 -5.28 23.83
N LEU A 26 -1.48 -5.11 24.01
CA LEU A 26 -0.63 -6.09 24.68
C LEU A 26 -0.87 -6.13 26.19
N HIS A 27 -1.20 -4.99 26.80
CA HIS A 27 -1.50 -4.90 28.23
C HIS A 27 -2.81 -5.60 28.60
N GLN A 28 -3.72 -5.78 27.65
CA GLN A 28 -4.95 -6.55 27.85
C GLN A 28 -4.73 -8.08 27.89
N ILE A 29 -3.52 -8.57 27.60
CA ILE A 29 -3.22 -10.01 27.62
C ILE A 29 -2.91 -10.44 29.06
N PRO A 30 -3.73 -11.34 29.66
CA PRO A 30 -3.49 -11.85 31.01
C PRO A 30 -2.12 -12.54 31.14
N ALA A 31 -1.45 -12.40 32.28
CA ALA A 31 -0.11 -12.94 32.53
C ALA A 31 -0.01 -14.46 32.30
N ASP A 32 -1.09 -15.18 32.58
CA ASP A 32 -1.26 -16.63 32.40
C ASP A 32 -1.37 -17.07 30.92
N LYS A 33 -1.80 -16.18 30.01
CA LYS A 33 -1.99 -16.50 28.58
C LYS A 33 -0.76 -16.25 27.70
N TRP A 34 0.30 -15.69 28.27
CA TRP A 34 1.55 -15.45 27.52
C TRP A 34 2.21 -16.74 27.02
N GLY A 35 2.07 -17.85 27.75
CA GLY A 35 2.56 -19.16 27.33
C GLY A 35 1.83 -19.69 26.09
N GLU A 36 0.50 -19.60 26.09
CA GLU A 36 -0.34 -19.97 24.94
C GLU A 36 -0.07 -19.08 23.72
N PHE A 37 0.09 -17.77 23.93
CA PHE A 37 0.40 -16.82 22.86
C PHE A 37 1.73 -17.17 22.14
N LYS A 38 2.79 -17.44 22.90
CA LYS A 38 4.09 -17.86 22.35
C LYS A 38 3.98 -19.18 21.59
N LYS A 39 3.26 -20.15 22.17
CA LYS A 39 3.03 -21.45 21.53
C LYS A 39 2.25 -21.30 20.22
N ALA A 40 1.21 -20.48 20.20
CA ALA A 40 0.41 -20.21 19.01
C ALA A 40 1.25 -19.58 17.88
N LEU A 41 2.16 -18.66 18.21
CA LEU A 41 3.11 -18.10 17.23
C LEU A 41 4.06 -19.18 16.66
N GLN A 42 4.56 -20.08 17.50
CA GLN A 42 5.50 -21.12 17.10
C GLN A 42 4.85 -22.25 16.29
N THR A 43 3.61 -22.63 16.63
CA THR A 43 2.86 -23.67 15.93
C THR A 43 2.02 -23.14 14.77
N ALA A 44 2.14 -21.84 14.45
CA ALA A 44 1.42 -21.25 13.34
C ALA A 44 1.76 -21.98 12.04
N LYS A 45 0.74 -22.24 11.21
CA LYS A 45 0.91 -22.89 9.92
C LYS A 45 1.45 -21.87 8.91
N PHE A 46 2.74 -21.56 8.99
CA PHE A 46 3.41 -20.63 8.07
C PHE A 46 3.28 -21.04 6.60
N GLY A 47 3.04 -22.33 6.30
CA GLY A 47 2.71 -22.79 4.95
C GLY A 47 1.47 -22.14 4.34
N LEU A 48 0.53 -21.64 5.15
CA LEU A 48 -0.63 -20.87 4.67
C LEU A 48 -0.26 -19.46 4.18
N LEU A 49 0.93 -18.94 4.51
CA LEU A 49 1.38 -17.65 4.00
C LEU A 49 1.68 -17.71 2.50
N ALA A 50 2.12 -18.85 1.98
CA ALA A 50 2.42 -19.03 0.56
C ALA A 50 1.19 -18.80 -0.34
N PRO A 51 0.04 -19.49 -0.15
CA PRO A 51 -1.15 -19.23 -0.96
C PRO A 51 -1.72 -17.82 -0.73
N VAL A 52 -1.64 -17.29 0.50
CA VAL A 52 -2.07 -15.90 0.78
C VAL A 52 -1.25 -14.90 -0.02
N PHE A 53 0.08 -15.02 0.02
CA PHE A 53 0.99 -14.14 -0.70
C PHE A 53 0.78 -14.25 -2.22
N LEU A 54 0.55 -15.46 -2.72
CA LEU A 54 0.30 -15.71 -4.14
C LEU A 54 -1.01 -15.04 -4.59
N ILE A 55 -2.11 -15.23 -3.87
CA ILE A 55 -3.40 -14.61 -4.19
C ILE A 55 -3.29 -13.08 -4.12
N LEU A 56 -2.61 -12.54 -3.11
CA LEU A 56 -2.44 -11.09 -2.95
C LEU A 56 -1.63 -10.51 -4.12
N SER A 57 -0.51 -11.15 -4.45
CA SER A 57 0.34 -10.75 -5.58
C SER A 57 -0.42 -10.80 -6.90
N LEU A 58 -1.18 -11.87 -7.14
CA LEU A 58 -2.02 -12.00 -8.33
C LEU A 58 -3.10 -10.91 -8.39
N SER A 59 -3.73 -10.60 -7.26
CA SER A 59 -4.69 -9.50 -7.15
C SER A 59 -4.07 -8.16 -7.58
N HIS A 60 -2.82 -7.90 -7.23
CA HIS A 60 -2.11 -6.70 -7.66
C HIS A 60 -1.69 -6.71 -9.13
N VAL A 61 -1.31 -7.87 -9.67
CA VAL A 61 -1.05 -8.04 -11.10
C VAL A 61 -2.29 -7.72 -11.93
N LEU A 62 -3.46 -8.24 -11.53
CA LEU A 62 -4.73 -7.98 -12.22
C LEU A 62 -5.10 -6.48 -12.21
N ARG A 63 -4.85 -5.79 -11.10
CA ARG A 63 -5.06 -4.33 -11.01
C ARG A 63 -4.14 -3.57 -11.95
N ALA A 64 -2.86 -3.96 -12.03
CA ALA A 64 -1.94 -3.36 -12.98
C ALA A 64 -2.39 -3.58 -14.43
N LEU A 65 -2.85 -4.78 -14.78
CA LEU A 65 -3.40 -5.07 -16.12
C LEU A 65 -4.65 -4.24 -16.42
N ARG A 66 -5.61 -4.19 -15.51
CA ARG A 66 -6.82 -3.36 -15.66
C ARG A 66 -6.46 -1.89 -15.90
N TRP A 67 -5.49 -1.37 -15.15
CA TRP A 67 -5.05 0.02 -15.32
C TRP A 67 -4.40 0.26 -16.68
N ARG A 68 -3.67 -0.71 -17.24
CA ARG A 68 -3.17 -0.66 -18.63
C ARG A 68 -4.29 -0.63 -19.66
N ILE A 69 -5.32 -1.47 -19.50
CA ILE A 69 -6.48 -1.50 -20.40
C ILE A 69 -7.21 -0.15 -20.39
N LEU A 70 -7.29 0.53 -19.24
CA LEU A 70 -7.87 1.88 -19.15
C LEU A 70 -7.05 2.94 -19.92
N MET A 71 -5.78 2.68 -20.20
CA MET A 71 -4.88 3.59 -20.93
C MET A 71 -4.85 3.35 -22.44
N GLU A 72 -5.18 2.14 -22.90
CA GLU A 72 -5.28 1.77 -24.32
C GLU A 72 -6.18 2.70 -25.15
N PRO A 73 -7.43 3.05 -24.74
CA PRO A 73 -8.29 3.93 -25.53
C PRO A 73 -7.76 5.36 -25.63
N MET A 74 -6.79 5.75 -24.80
CA MET A 74 -6.11 7.04 -24.87
C MET A 74 -4.87 7.02 -25.76
N GLY A 75 -4.55 5.88 -26.38
CA GLY A 75 -3.39 5.67 -27.24
C GLY A 75 -2.09 5.35 -26.49
N TYR A 76 -2.14 5.12 -25.18
CA TYR A 76 -0.95 4.83 -24.37
C TYR A 76 -0.84 3.36 -24.02
N HIS A 77 0.34 2.78 -24.25
CA HIS A 77 0.63 1.37 -24.00
C HIS A 77 1.81 1.24 -23.03
N PRO A 78 1.63 1.60 -21.74
CA PRO A 78 2.73 1.54 -20.79
C PRO A 78 3.20 0.09 -20.60
N GLY A 79 4.49 -0.08 -20.34
CA GLY A 79 5.08 -1.37 -20.02
C GLY A 79 4.40 -2.04 -18.82
N PHE A 80 4.23 -3.36 -18.87
CA PHE A 80 3.62 -4.12 -17.77
C PHE A 80 4.39 -3.95 -16.46
N ALA A 81 5.72 -4.10 -16.51
CA ALA A 81 6.59 -3.99 -15.34
C ALA A 81 6.46 -2.61 -14.68
N ASN A 82 6.53 -1.53 -15.46
CA ASN A 82 6.44 -0.17 -14.95
C ASN A 82 5.05 0.13 -14.36
N SER A 83 3.98 -0.35 -15.00
CA SER A 83 2.61 -0.24 -14.47
C SER A 83 2.44 -1.01 -13.16
N PHE A 84 2.97 -2.23 -13.08
CA PHE A 84 2.94 -3.06 -11.88
C PHE A 84 3.71 -2.41 -10.73
N PHE A 85 4.95 -1.96 -10.96
CA PHE A 85 5.74 -1.29 -9.94
C PHE A 85 5.14 0.05 -9.50
N ALA A 86 4.54 0.82 -10.41
CA ALA A 86 3.82 2.04 -10.06
C ALA A 86 2.63 1.74 -9.13
N VAL A 87 1.87 0.68 -9.39
CA VAL A 87 0.80 0.21 -8.51
C VAL A 87 1.34 -0.23 -7.15
N MET A 88 2.45 -1.00 -7.11
CA MET A 88 3.12 -1.42 -5.87
C MET A 88 3.57 -0.24 -5.01
N ILE A 89 4.24 0.74 -5.61
CA ILE A 89 4.68 1.95 -4.91
C ILE A 89 3.47 2.75 -4.42
N GLY A 90 2.38 2.80 -5.20
CA GLY A 90 1.12 3.38 -4.76
C GLY A 90 0.56 2.70 -3.51
N TYR A 91 0.51 1.37 -3.48
CA TYR A 91 0.08 0.62 -2.29
C TYR A 91 0.99 0.86 -1.09
N LEU A 92 2.31 0.83 -1.28
CA LEU A 92 3.28 1.10 -0.22
C LEU A 92 3.11 2.51 0.36
N ALA A 93 2.93 3.50 -0.50
CA ALA A 93 2.70 4.88 -0.08
C ALA A 93 1.39 5.07 0.68
N ASN A 94 0.33 4.34 0.30
CA ASN A 94 -0.94 4.36 1.03
C ASN A 94 -0.84 3.78 2.44
N LEU A 95 0.11 2.85 2.70
CA LEU A 95 0.39 2.37 4.05
C LEU A 95 1.01 3.44 4.94
N ALA A 96 1.87 4.30 4.37
CA ALA A 96 2.51 5.38 5.10
C ALA A 96 1.57 6.57 5.30
N VAL A 97 0.88 7.00 4.24
CA VAL A 97 -0.03 8.16 4.26
C VAL A 97 -1.27 7.84 3.44
N PRO A 98 -2.48 7.93 4.04
CA PRO A 98 -3.71 7.73 3.31
C PRO A 98 -3.79 8.63 2.07
N ARG A 99 -4.15 8.04 0.93
CA ARG A 99 -4.35 8.72 -0.38
C ARG A 99 -3.07 9.23 -1.07
N LEU A 100 -1.88 9.11 -0.46
CA LEU A 100 -0.62 9.50 -1.10
C LEU A 100 -0.26 8.59 -2.29
N GLY A 101 -0.69 7.33 -2.23
CA GLY A 101 -0.40 6.32 -3.25
C GLY A 101 -0.96 6.63 -4.63
N GLU A 102 -2.10 7.33 -4.70
CA GLU A 102 -2.70 7.72 -5.97
C GLU A 102 -1.85 8.78 -6.69
N VAL A 103 -1.33 9.75 -5.94
CA VAL A 103 -0.42 10.78 -6.46
C VAL A 103 0.91 10.14 -6.90
N LEU A 104 1.47 9.25 -6.07
CA LEU A 104 2.75 8.62 -6.37
C LEU A 104 2.67 7.65 -7.56
N LYS A 105 1.60 6.84 -7.70
CA LYS A 105 1.47 5.95 -8.86
C LYS A 105 1.37 6.72 -10.18
N CYS A 106 0.62 7.83 -10.21
CA CYS A 106 0.52 8.69 -11.40
C CYS A 106 1.83 9.37 -11.75
N THR A 107 2.50 9.97 -10.76
CA THR A 107 3.74 10.73 -10.99
C THR A 107 4.88 9.83 -11.45
N ILE A 108 5.00 8.63 -10.87
CA ILE A 108 6.02 7.66 -11.26
C ILE A 108 5.74 7.15 -12.67
N LEU A 109 4.52 6.71 -12.96
CA LEU A 109 4.21 6.20 -14.30
C LEU A 109 4.35 7.29 -15.37
N ALA A 110 3.92 8.52 -15.08
CA ALA A 110 4.11 9.66 -15.98
C ALA A 110 5.58 9.92 -16.30
N LYS A 111 6.47 9.76 -15.31
CA LYS A 111 7.90 9.96 -15.48
C LYS A 111 8.55 8.88 -16.34
N TYR A 112 8.20 7.61 -16.13
CA TYR A 112 8.84 6.48 -16.81
C TYR A 112 8.23 6.17 -18.19
N GLU A 113 6.91 6.28 -18.33
CA GLU A 113 6.17 5.91 -19.55
C GLU A 113 5.75 7.13 -20.38
N LYS A 114 6.13 8.35 -19.96
CA LYS A 114 5.81 9.62 -20.62
C LYS A 114 4.30 9.84 -20.87
N VAL A 115 3.45 9.21 -20.06
CA VAL A 115 2.00 9.41 -20.09
C VAL A 115 1.67 10.68 -19.29
N PRO A 116 0.87 11.63 -19.82
CA PRO A 116 0.50 12.83 -19.09
C PRO A 116 -0.19 12.50 -17.75
N ALA A 117 0.30 13.09 -16.66
CA ALA A 117 -0.22 12.84 -15.32
C ALA A 117 -1.72 13.17 -15.18
N GLU A 118 -2.21 14.17 -15.92
CA GLU A 118 -3.63 14.56 -15.96
C GLU A 118 -4.53 13.42 -16.46
N LYS A 119 -4.10 12.71 -17.51
CA LYS A 119 -4.83 11.56 -18.04
C LYS A 119 -4.77 10.36 -17.10
N LEU A 120 -3.64 10.17 -16.41
CA LEU A 120 -3.51 9.12 -15.40
C LEU A 120 -4.40 9.38 -14.18
N VAL A 121 -4.55 10.64 -13.76
CA VAL A 121 -5.48 10.98 -12.68
C VAL A 121 -6.93 10.70 -13.11
N GLY A 122 -7.28 11.00 -14.37
CA GLY A 122 -8.57 10.66 -14.95
C GLY A 122 -8.89 9.16 -14.90
N THR A 123 -7.91 8.29 -15.19
CA THR A 123 -8.12 6.83 -15.10
C THR A 123 -8.29 6.34 -13.67
N ILE A 124 -7.69 6.98 -12.67
CA ILE A 124 -7.93 6.66 -11.25
C ILE A 124 -9.37 6.99 -10.85
N VAL A 125 -9.87 8.15 -11.28
CA VAL A 125 -11.24 8.55 -10.97
C VAL A 125 -12.24 7.58 -11.62
N ALA A 126 -11.96 7.12 -12.84
CA ALA A 126 -12.77 6.10 -13.52
C ALA A 126 -12.61 4.68 -12.92
N GLU A 127 -11.52 4.40 -12.20
CA GLU A 127 -11.25 3.12 -11.54
C GLU A 127 -11.98 2.99 -10.19
N ARG A 128 -12.23 4.12 -9.51
CA ARG A 128 -12.94 4.20 -8.22
C ARG A 128 -14.43 3.95 -8.37
#